data_AF-A0A7S1Z4Y7-F1
#
_entry.id   AF-A0A7S1Z4Y7-F1
#
_cell.length_a   1.000
_cell.length_b   1.000
_cell.length_c   1.000
_cell.angle_alpha   90.00
_cell.angle_beta   90.00
_cell.angle_gamma   90.00
#
_symmetry.space_group_name_H-M   'P 1'
#
loop_
_entity.id
_entity.type
_entity.pdbx_description
1 polymer ?
#
loop_
_entity_poly.entity_id
_entity_poly.type
_entity_poly.pdbx_seq_one_letter_code
_entity_poly.pdbx_strand_id
1 'polypeptide(L)'
;MTGVIQDENKKVVGVKALDRIDGSEFEIFVKNVVFAGGPFTDGLRQLEGKDRPEAVTPVVRGAGGSHVVLPGYYSPNGMGLLDFNTSDGRFLFFLPWQNHTLVGTTDSKSSADTMPTPPEDEIRWILNECEKYLSK
;
A
#
# COMPACT_ATOMS: atom_id res chain seq x y z
N MET A 1 -13.16 11.09 2.91
CA MET A 1 -13.87 12.16 2.20
C MET A 1 -14.77 11.56 1.14
N THR A 2 -15.90 12.19 0.86
CA THR A 2 -16.89 11.75 -0.13
C THR A 2 -17.05 12.76 -1.28
N GLY A 3 -16.48 13.96 -1.14
CA GLY A 3 -16.43 14.97 -2.19
C GLY A 3 -15.60 16.19 -1.82
N VAL A 4 -15.41 17.08 -2.78
CA VAL A 4 -14.85 18.42 -2.60
C VAL A 4 -15.97 19.45 -2.61
N ILE A 5 -15.75 20.59 -1.96
CA ILE A 5 -16.63 21.76 -2.00
C ILE A 5 -15.93 22.83 -2.83
N GLN A 6 -16.62 23.35 -3.84
CA GLN A 6 -16.08 24.37 -4.75
C GLN A 6 -16.85 25.68 -4.62
N ASP A 7 -16.16 26.80 -4.83
CA ASP A 7 -16.78 28.11 -4.97
C ASP A 7 -17.28 28.37 -6.41
N GLU A 8 -17.84 29.56 -6.64
CA GLU A 8 -18.36 29.99 -7.95
C GLU A 8 -17.29 29.99 -9.06
N ASN A 9 -16.00 30.09 -8.69
CA ASN A 9 -14.87 30.07 -9.62
C ASN A 9 -14.31 28.65 -9.83
N LYS A 10 -15.03 27.60 -9.38
CA LYS A 10 -14.60 26.20 -9.38
C LYS A 10 -13.33 25.93 -8.56
N LYS A 11 -12.97 26.83 -7.64
CA LYS A 11 -11.84 26.62 -6.73
C LYS A 11 -12.29 25.74 -5.56
N VAL A 12 -11.49 24.73 -5.22
CA VAL A 12 -11.74 23.92 -4.02
C VAL A 12 -11.53 24.75 -2.75
N VAL A 13 -12.58 24.84 -1.93
CA VAL A 13 -12.62 25.60 -0.66
C VAL A 13 -12.95 24.72 0.54
N GLY A 14 -13.11 23.42 0.34
CA GLY A 14 -13.44 22.49 1.40
C GLY A 14 -13.61 21.06 0.92
N VAL A 15 -13.95 20.18 1.86
CA VAL A 15 -14.24 18.77 1.61
C VAL A 15 -15.47 18.31 2.37
N LYS A 16 -16.15 17.30 1.84
CA LYS A 16 -17.16 16.52 2.56
C LYS A 16 -16.48 15.31 3.18
N ALA A 17 -16.54 15.20 4.50
CA ALA A 17 -15.99 14.10 5.26
C ALA A 17 -17.11 13.15 5.72
N LEU A 18 -16.82 11.85 5.69
CA LEU A 18 -17.68 10.82 6.24
C LEU A 18 -17.01 10.33 7.52
N ASP A 19 -17.70 10.46 8.64
CA ASP A 19 -17.32 9.80 9.88
C ASP A 19 -17.52 8.28 9.71
N ARG A 20 -16.45 7.52 9.93
CA ARG A 20 -16.49 6.05 9.80
C ARG A 20 -16.99 5.35 11.07
N ILE A 21 -17.19 6.08 12.16
CA ILE A 21 -17.69 5.57 13.44
C ILE A 21 -19.22 5.57 13.45
N ASP A 22 -19.85 6.70 13.13
CA ASP A 22 -21.32 6.84 13.17
C ASP A 22 -21.99 6.97 11.78
N GLY A 23 -21.19 7.13 10.72
CA GLY A 23 -21.68 7.25 9.35
C GLY A 23 -22.21 8.64 8.98
N SER A 24 -22.07 9.64 9.85
CA SER A 24 -22.49 11.01 9.57
C SER A 24 -21.56 11.68 8.54
N GLU A 25 -22.12 12.57 7.73
CA GLU A 25 -21.34 13.43 6.84
C GLU A 25 -21.31 14.87 7.35
N PHE A 26 -20.16 15.51 7.21
CA PHE A 26 -19.96 16.91 7.58
C PHE A 26 -19.00 17.63 6.64
N GLU A 27 -19.06 18.95 6.65
CA GLU A 27 -18.29 19.82 5.77
C GLU A 27 -17.12 20.46 6.52
N ILE A 28 -15.95 20.48 5.88
CA ILE A 28 -14.74 21.11 6.40
C ILE A 28 -14.26 22.15 5.39
N PHE A 29 -14.33 23.43 5.76
CA PHE A 29 -13.89 24.55 4.92
C PHE A 29 -12.43 24.91 5.20
N VAL A 30 -11.62 25.05 4.14
CA VAL A 30 -10.19 25.30 4.22
C VAL A 30 -9.71 26.16 3.05
N LYS A 31 -8.54 26.81 3.19
CA LYS A 31 -7.96 27.63 2.12
C LYS A 31 -7.37 26.80 0.98
N ASN A 32 -6.82 25.63 1.31
CA ASN A 32 -6.14 24.73 0.39
C ASN A 32 -6.39 23.28 0.81
N VAL A 33 -6.48 22.38 -0.18
CA VAL A 33 -6.61 20.93 0.01
C VAL A 33 -5.42 20.24 -0.67
N VAL A 34 -4.77 19.32 0.03
CA VAL A 34 -3.68 18.50 -0.52
C VAL A 34 -4.13 17.03 -0.52
N PHE A 35 -4.11 16.39 -1.69
CA PHE A 35 -4.39 14.96 -1.81
C PHE A 35 -3.13 14.14 -1.53
N ALA A 36 -3.05 13.60 -0.32
CA ALA A 36 -1.98 12.70 0.14
C ALA A 36 -2.51 11.27 0.37
N GLY A 37 -3.31 10.76 -0.58
CA GLY A 37 -4.03 9.48 -0.45
C GLY A 37 -3.21 8.22 -0.73
N GLY A 38 -1.89 8.33 -0.96
CA GLY A 38 -1.04 7.21 -1.34
C GLY A 38 -1.59 6.46 -2.56
N PRO A 39 -1.83 5.13 -2.49
CA PRO A 39 -2.34 4.36 -3.62
C PRO A 39 -3.77 4.78 -4.05
N PHE A 40 -4.52 5.46 -3.19
CA PHE A 40 -5.89 5.94 -3.49
C PHE A 40 -5.93 7.33 -4.15
N THR A 41 -4.77 7.92 -4.45
CA THR A 41 -4.68 9.31 -4.95
C THR A 41 -5.50 9.53 -6.22
N ASP A 42 -5.51 8.60 -7.17
CA ASP A 42 -6.34 8.74 -8.38
C ASP A 42 -7.84 8.73 -8.08
N GLY A 43 -8.28 7.93 -7.10
CA GLY A 43 -9.67 7.95 -6.64
C GLY A 43 -10.05 9.30 -6.02
N LEU A 44 -9.14 9.93 -5.27
CA LEU A 44 -9.36 11.28 -4.74
C LEU A 44 -9.40 12.34 -5.84
N ARG A 45 -8.52 12.25 -6.85
CA ARG A 45 -8.50 13.17 -8.00
C ARG A 45 -9.78 13.09 -8.82
N GLN A 46 -10.40 11.92 -8.94
CA GLN A 46 -11.70 11.76 -9.60
C GLN A 46 -12.83 12.51 -8.89
N LEU A 47 -12.75 12.70 -7.56
CA LEU A 47 -13.75 13.48 -6.81
C LEU A 47 -13.71 14.97 -7.16
N GLU A 48 -12.56 15.49 -7.58
CA GLU A 48 -12.41 16.85 -8.13
C GLU A 48 -12.92 16.93 -9.57
N GLY A 49 -12.79 15.84 -10.33
CA GLY A 49 -13.05 15.79 -11.77
C GLY A 49 -14.52 15.69 -12.18
N LYS A 50 -15.50 15.63 -11.26
CA LYS A 50 -16.92 15.48 -11.61
C LYS A 50 -17.45 16.62 -12.50
N ASP A 51 -16.87 17.81 -12.40
CA ASP A 51 -17.23 18.99 -13.21
C ASP A 51 -16.22 19.29 -14.34
N ARG A 52 -15.30 18.36 -14.62
CA ARG A 52 -14.32 18.48 -15.71
C ARG A 52 -14.81 17.75 -16.96
N PRO A 53 -14.61 18.32 -18.16
CA PRO A 53 -14.99 17.69 -19.41
C PRO A 53 -14.11 16.47 -19.76
N GLU A 54 -12.86 16.43 -19.27
CA GLU A 54 -11.96 15.29 -19.47
C GLU A 54 -11.92 14.34 -18.25
N ALA A 55 -11.88 13.04 -18.54
CA ALA A 55 -11.63 12.01 -17.53
C ALA A 55 -10.23 12.19 -16.92
N VAL A 56 -10.12 11.98 -15.62
CA VAL A 56 -8.83 12.03 -14.91
C VAL A 56 -7.96 10.85 -15.35
N THR A 57 -6.88 11.13 -16.07
CA THR A 57 -5.88 10.11 -16.41
C THR A 57 -5.20 9.58 -15.14
N PRO A 58 -5.21 8.24 -14.92
CA PRO A 58 -4.51 7.63 -13.79
C PRO A 58 -3.00 7.88 -13.84
N VAL A 59 -2.42 8.25 -12.71
CA VAL A 59 -0.97 8.45 -12.56
C VAL A 59 -0.35 7.48 -11.56
N VAL A 60 -1.17 6.85 -10.71
CA VAL A 60 -0.74 5.86 -9.73
C VAL A 60 -0.65 4.49 -10.41
N ARG A 61 0.51 3.85 -10.27
CA ARG A 61 0.71 2.44 -10.61
C ARG A 61 0.96 1.67 -9.31
N GLY A 62 -0.09 1.04 -8.79
CA GLY A 62 -0.02 0.27 -7.57
C GLY A 62 0.76 -1.03 -7.73
N ALA A 63 1.50 -1.39 -6.68
CA ALA A 63 2.15 -2.66 -6.52
C ALA A 63 1.82 -3.22 -5.13
N GLY A 64 1.54 -4.51 -5.07
CA GLY A 64 1.32 -5.29 -3.86
C GLY A 64 2.61 -6.01 -3.49
N GLY A 65 2.79 -6.20 -2.19
CA GLY A 65 3.92 -6.92 -1.64
C GLY A 65 3.53 -7.60 -0.34
N SER A 66 3.99 -8.83 -0.19
CA SER A 66 3.73 -9.69 0.97
C SER A 66 5.01 -9.89 1.76
N HIS A 67 4.85 -10.04 3.07
CA HIS A 67 5.89 -10.54 3.96
C HIS A 67 5.34 -11.70 4.77
N VAL A 68 6.21 -12.65 5.13
CA VAL A 68 5.89 -13.72 6.08
C VAL A 68 6.72 -13.54 7.35
N VAL A 69 6.17 -13.99 8.47
CA VAL A 69 6.87 -13.97 9.76
C VAL A 69 7.22 -15.40 10.13
N LEU A 70 8.50 -15.68 10.27
CA LEU A 70 9.03 -16.99 10.64
C LEU A 70 9.60 -16.94 12.07
N PRO A 71 9.83 -18.10 12.71
CA PRO A 71 10.57 -18.17 13.96
C PRO A 71 11.93 -17.42 13.95
N GLY A 72 12.31 -16.87 15.11
CA GLY A 72 13.50 -16.01 15.23
C GLY A 72 14.83 -16.69 14.90
N TYR A 73 14.92 -18.02 15.05
CA TYR A 73 16.14 -18.77 14.75
C TYR A 73 16.51 -18.81 13.25
N TYR A 74 15.66 -18.26 12.38
CA TYR A 74 15.93 -18.13 10.94
C TYR A 74 16.68 -16.85 10.55
N SER A 75 16.94 -15.93 11.49
CA SER A 75 17.85 -14.81 11.29
C SER A 75 18.89 -14.74 12.41
N PRO A 76 20.15 -14.36 12.11
CA PRO A 76 21.12 -14.10 13.15
C PRO A 76 20.66 -12.95 14.07
N ASN A 77 20.92 -13.07 15.36
CA ASN A 77 20.56 -12.03 16.31
C ASN A 77 21.25 -10.70 15.96
N GLY A 78 20.45 -9.65 15.76
CA GLY A 78 20.95 -8.29 15.51
C GLY A 78 21.51 -8.04 14.11
N MET A 79 21.35 -8.97 13.16
CA MET A 79 21.81 -8.80 11.78
C MET A 79 20.77 -9.27 10.77
N GLY A 80 20.53 -8.46 9.74
CA GLY A 80 19.69 -8.84 8.60
C GLY A 80 20.49 -9.57 7.52
N LEU A 81 19.85 -10.50 6.83
CA LEU A 81 20.38 -11.12 5.61
C LEU A 81 19.68 -10.51 4.39
N LEU A 82 20.44 -10.28 3.33
CA LEU A 82 19.93 -9.96 2.00
C LEU A 82 20.32 -11.09 1.05
N ASP A 83 19.34 -11.69 0.40
CA ASP A 83 19.51 -12.61 -0.71
C ASP A 83 19.21 -11.90 -2.04
N PHE A 84 20.16 -11.98 -2.98
CA PHE A 84 20.06 -11.46 -4.34
C PHE A 84 20.04 -12.57 -5.41
N ASN A 85 20.11 -13.84 -5.01
CA ASN A 85 20.11 -15.02 -5.88
C ASN A 85 18.75 -15.74 -5.83
N THR A 86 17.66 -14.97 -5.88
CA THR A 86 16.32 -15.56 -5.94
C THR A 86 16.01 -16.16 -7.31
N SER A 87 14.97 -17.00 -7.41
CA SER A 87 14.61 -17.68 -8.68
C SER A 87 14.29 -16.75 -9.86
N ASP A 88 13.95 -15.49 -9.61
CA ASP A 88 13.57 -14.50 -10.63
C ASP A 88 14.40 -13.20 -10.58
N GLY A 89 15.50 -13.19 -9.80
CA GLY A 89 16.44 -12.07 -9.74
C GLY A 89 16.00 -10.89 -8.88
N ARG A 90 14.91 -11.02 -8.11
CA ARG A 90 14.52 -10.06 -7.07
C ARG A 90 15.37 -10.23 -5.80
N PHE A 91 15.23 -9.28 -4.88
CA PHE A 91 15.86 -9.30 -3.57
C PHE A 91 14.91 -9.84 -2.50
N LEU A 92 15.42 -10.66 -1.58
CA LEU A 92 14.69 -11.13 -0.41
C LEU A 92 15.47 -10.79 0.86
N PHE A 93 14.82 -10.16 1.81
CA PHE A 93 15.39 -9.82 3.11
C PHE A 93 14.93 -10.81 4.18
N PHE A 94 15.82 -11.12 5.12
CA PHE A 94 15.50 -11.75 6.39
C PHE A 94 15.89 -10.78 7.50
N LEU A 95 14.90 -10.20 8.16
CA LEU A 95 15.13 -9.15 9.15
C LEU A 95 14.70 -9.63 10.55
N PRO A 96 15.57 -9.57 11.56
CA PRO A 96 15.18 -9.85 12.93
C PRO A 96 14.15 -8.81 13.40
N TRP A 97 12.96 -9.25 13.81
CA TRP A 97 11.87 -8.40 14.27
C TRP A 97 11.09 -9.09 15.39
N GLN A 98 11.05 -8.49 16.59
CA GLN A 98 10.24 -8.99 17.72
C GLN A 98 10.49 -10.47 18.07
N ASN A 99 11.76 -10.93 18.14
CA ASN A 99 12.15 -12.34 18.33
C ASN A 99 11.68 -13.30 17.21
N HIS A 100 11.30 -12.75 16.07
CA HIS A 100 10.94 -13.45 14.85
C HIS A 100 11.83 -13.00 13.70
N THR A 101 11.65 -13.64 12.54
CA THR A 101 12.30 -13.26 11.29
C THR A 101 11.23 -12.79 10.32
N LEU A 102 11.24 -11.52 9.94
CA LEU A 102 10.41 -10.98 8.87
C LEU A 102 11.09 -11.26 7.53
N VAL A 103 10.41 -11.96 6.63
CA VAL A 103 10.93 -12.29 5.30
C VAL A 103 10.07 -11.66 4.21
N GLY A 104 10.70 -11.00 3.25
CA GLY A 104 10.02 -10.38 2.11
C GLY A 104 10.94 -9.48 1.28
N THR A 105 10.44 -8.79 0.26
CA THR A 105 9.03 -8.72 -0.18
C THR A 105 8.82 -9.38 -1.54
N THR A 106 7.57 -9.60 -1.90
CA THR A 106 7.13 -9.77 -3.29
C THR A 106 6.80 -8.42 -3.93
N ASP A 107 6.64 -8.44 -5.25
CA ASP A 107 6.19 -7.30 -6.06
C ASP A 107 5.24 -7.83 -7.15
N SER A 108 3.95 -7.50 -7.02
CA SER A 108 2.90 -7.86 -7.98
C SER A 108 2.07 -6.64 -8.33
N LYS A 109 1.65 -6.52 -9.59
CA LYS A 109 0.76 -5.42 -10.00
C LYS A 109 -0.57 -5.56 -9.27
N SER A 110 -0.96 -4.53 -8.51
CA SER A 110 -2.18 -4.56 -7.71
C SER A 110 -2.96 -3.24 -7.80
N SER A 111 -4.26 -3.32 -7.55
CA SER A 111 -5.10 -2.14 -7.32
C SER A 111 -5.01 -1.71 -5.86
N ALA A 112 -5.32 -0.44 -5.58
CA ALA A 112 -5.43 0.05 -4.22
C ALA A 112 -6.55 -0.68 -3.46
N ASP A 113 -6.20 -1.32 -2.35
CA ASP A 113 -7.12 -1.99 -1.43
C ASP A 113 -6.77 -1.55 -0.01
N THR A 114 -7.79 -1.29 0.82
CA THR A 114 -7.62 -0.94 2.23
C THR A 114 -7.30 -2.14 3.09
N MET A 115 -7.67 -3.35 2.65
CA MET A 115 -7.48 -4.60 3.38
C MET A 115 -6.89 -5.68 2.47
N PRO A 116 -5.71 -5.45 1.86
CA PRO A 116 -5.10 -6.43 0.99
C PRO A 116 -4.74 -7.69 1.78
N THR A 117 -5.03 -8.85 1.20
CA THR A 117 -4.60 -10.15 1.73
C THR A 117 -3.45 -10.70 0.91
N PRO A 118 -2.43 -11.31 1.54
CA PRO A 118 -1.31 -11.88 0.81
C PRO A 118 -1.78 -13.02 -0.10
N PRO A 119 -1.51 -12.97 -1.41
CA PRO A 119 -1.81 -14.07 -2.33
C PRO A 119 -1.04 -15.34 -1.96
N GLU A 120 -1.67 -16.51 -2.09
CA GLU A 120 -1.08 -17.80 -1.73
C GLU A 120 0.19 -18.13 -2.54
N ASP A 121 0.25 -17.70 -3.80
CA ASP A 121 1.42 -17.84 -4.67
C ASP A 121 2.60 -16.99 -4.19
N GLU A 122 2.36 -15.78 -3.67
CA GLU A 122 3.40 -14.96 -3.06
C GLU A 122 3.94 -15.57 -1.78
N ILE A 123 3.06 -16.12 -0.92
CA ILE A 123 3.46 -16.83 0.30
C ILE A 123 4.35 -18.03 -0.07
N ARG A 124 3.89 -18.87 -1.02
CA ARG A 124 4.65 -20.03 -1.48
C ARG A 124 5.98 -19.65 -2.10
N TRP A 125 6.02 -18.57 -2.88
CA TRP A 125 7.27 -18.07 -3.44
C TRP A 125 8.26 -17.71 -2.35
N ILE A 126 7.86 -16.92 -1.34
CA ILE A 126 8.75 -16.55 -0.22
C ILE A 126 9.26 -17.82 0.50
N LEU A 127 8.39 -18.78 0.81
CA LEU A 127 8.78 -20.00 1.51
C LEU A 127 9.76 -20.87 0.70
N ASN A 128 9.54 -21.00 -0.62
CA ASN A 128 10.43 -21.74 -1.51
C ASN A 128 11.81 -21.07 -1.64
N GLU A 129 11.86 -19.74 -1.65
CA GLU A 129 13.13 -19.00 -1.63
C GLU A 129 13.84 -19.14 -0.29
N CYS A 130 13.10 -19.14 0.83
CA CYS A 130 13.67 -19.42 2.15
C CYS A 130 14.32 -20.79 2.22
N GLU A 131 13.66 -21.84 1.73
CA GLU A 131 14.11 -23.24 1.86
C GLU A 131 15.55 -23.45 1.37
N LYS A 132 16.01 -22.67 0.40
CA LYS A 132 17.39 -22.71 -0.12
C LYS A 132 18.47 -22.43 0.93
N TYR A 133 18.13 -21.69 1.99
CA TYR A 133 19.04 -21.26 3.05
C TYR A 133 18.77 -21.93 4.39
N LEU A 134 17.68 -22.69 4.48
CA LEU A 134 17.30 -23.41 5.69
C LEU A 134 17.85 -24.83 5.60
N SER A 135 18.94 -25.10 6.33
CA SER A 135 19.49 -26.46 6.42
C SER A 135 18.48 -27.42 7.06
N LYS A 136 18.48 -28.67 6.60
CA LYS A 136 17.81 -29.80 7.27
C LYS A 136 18.33 -30.04 8.69
#